data_AF-A0A2I9DG68-F1
#
_entry.id   AF-A0A2I9DG68-F1
#
_cell.length_a   1.000
_cell.length_b   1.000
_cell.length_c   1.000
_cell.angle_alpha   90.00
_cell.angle_beta   90.00
_cell.angle_gamma   90.00
#
_symmetry.space_group_name_H-M   'P 1'
#
loop_
_entity.id
_entity.type
_entity.pdbx_description
1 polymer ?
#
loop_
_entity_poly.entity_id
_entity_poly.type
_entity_poly.pdbx_seq_one_letter_code
_entity_poly.pdbx_strand_id
1 'polypeptide(L)'
;MRRAPDLRLPLVMLGIAGLGAVAGGVRAALLEPGRSSLLGLIFTAWMPLLPVAVVAAFCLWLARTSPGAALGGGVAAALVAALYTFELLHPKYNQDANIGLGLYLMLGWLFPLGPAVLAGGLLGALVERLRGRPPTAPTDARPLPPLRPWLWPLLVPGVVSLAVSAQPFLHLWERGLVRPDGLAPLLLSLGTTSAGQLAVSLSPALLALLVLRDRAGRDGEVRPRLEAFWGLCLGLAAALGLFGFGQGLLRAVPLGAFLLLCVLLPVLGYGAGWLACRRPKS
;
A
#
# COMPACT_ATOMS: atom_id res chain seq x y z
N MET A 1 -5.23 -1.73 31.25
CA MET A 1 -5.49 -1.01 29.98
C MET A 1 -4.66 -1.65 28.87
N ARG A 2 -5.31 -2.29 27.89
CA ARG A 2 -4.64 -3.06 26.83
C ARG A 2 -4.14 -2.09 25.75
N ARG A 3 -2.82 -2.01 25.50
CA ARG A 3 -2.24 -1.15 24.46
C ARG A 3 -2.66 -1.66 23.08
N ALA A 4 -3.26 -0.79 22.27
CA ALA A 4 -3.51 -1.03 20.86
C ALA A 4 -2.18 -1.31 20.13
N PRO A 5 -2.19 -2.02 18.98
CA PRO A 5 -1.01 -2.10 18.11
C PRO A 5 -0.49 -0.68 17.86
N ASP A 6 0.82 -0.48 17.97
CA ASP A 6 1.41 0.86 17.88
C ASP A 6 1.39 1.34 16.42
N LEU A 7 0.24 1.90 16.03
CA LEU A 7 0.00 2.50 14.71
C LEU A 7 0.67 3.87 14.59
N ARG A 8 1.34 4.38 15.63
CA ARG A 8 1.94 5.71 15.61
C ARG A 8 2.93 5.85 14.47
N LEU A 9 3.80 4.86 14.25
CA LEU A 9 4.81 4.95 13.20
C LEU A 9 4.19 5.00 11.79
N PRO A 10 3.32 4.07 11.36
CA PRO A 10 2.61 4.19 10.09
C PRO A 10 1.84 5.51 9.92
N LEU A 11 1.16 5.98 10.98
CA LEU A 11 0.41 7.24 10.93
C LEU A 11 1.33 8.44 10.77
N VAL A 12 2.48 8.46 11.45
CA VAL A 12 3.51 9.50 11.29
C VAL A 12 4.09 9.45 9.87
N MET A 13 4.38 8.26 9.34
CA MET A 13 4.90 8.11 7.99
C MET A 13 3.91 8.63 6.93
N LEU A 14 2.65 8.21 7.01
CA LEU A 14 1.58 8.68 6.13
C LEU A 14 1.31 10.18 6.31
N GLY A 15 1.40 10.69 7.54
CA GLY A 15 1.24 12.11 7.83
C GLY A 15 2.34 12.97 7.19
N ILE A 16 3.61 12.61 7.38
CA ILE A 16 4.75 13.32 6.80
C ILE A 16 4.70 13.26 5.27
N ALA A 17 4.49 12.08 4.69
CA ALA A 17 4.37 11.94 3.25
C ALA A 17 3.15 12.70 2.69
N GLY A 18 2.03 12.65 3.41
CA GLY A 18 0.81 13.39 3.09
C GLY A 18 1.01 14.90 3.07
N LEU A 19 1.78 15.45 4.01
CA LEU A 19 2.14 16.86 3.99
C LEU A 19 2.93 17.23 2.73
N GLY A 20 3.88 16.40 2.30
CA GLY A 20 4.60 16.61 1.04
C GLY A 20 3.68 16.55 -0.19
N ALA A 21 2.74 15.59 -0.21
CA ALA A 21 1.77 15.45 -1.28
C ALA A 21 0.80 16.64 -1.37
N VAL A 22 0.29 17.11 -0.23
CA VAL A 22 -0.57 18.29 -0.15
C VAL A 22 0.18 19.56 -0.54
N ALA A 23 1.39 19.75 -0.01
CA ALA A 23 2.22 20.91 -0.36
C ALA A 23 2.56 20.92 -1.87
N GLY A 24 2.87 19.75 -2.44
CA GLY A 24 3.13 19.59 -3.87
C GLY A 24 1.90 19.89 -4.71
N GLY A 25 0.73 19.37 -4.31
CA GLY A 25 -0.54 19.63 -4.98
C GLY A 25 -0.95 21.11 -4.93
N VAL A 26 -0.79 21.77 -3.78
CA VAL A 26 -1.04 23.21 -3.63
C VAL A 26 -0.07 24.02 -4.50
N ARG A 27 1.23 23.68 -4.49
CA ARG A 27 2.21 24.31 -5.38
C ARG A 27 1.82 24.16 -6.84
N ALA A 28 1.45 22.96 -7.26
CA ALA A 28 1.02 22.70 -8.64
C ALA A 28 -0.23 23.52 -9.01
N ALA A 29 -1.20 23.63 -8.10
CA ALA A 29 -2.40 24.41 -8.31
C ALA A 29 -2.14 25.92 -8.44
N LEU A 30 -1.18 26.44 -7.67
CA LEU A 30 -0.77 27.85 -7.76
C LEU A 30 0.00 28.16 -9.05
N LEU A 31 0.77 27.21 -9.58
CA LEU A 31 1.55 27.38 -10.80
C LEU A 31 0.71 27.22 -12.08
N GLU A 32 -0.37 26.43 -12.04
CA GLU A 32 -1.31 26.26 -13.16
C GLU A 32 -2.77 26.55 -12.70
N PRO A 33 -3.11 27.84 -12.44
CA PRO A 33 -4.46 28.23 -12.03
C PRO A 33 -5.45 27.98 -13.17
N GLY A 34 -6.36 27.01 -12.97
CA GLY A 34 -7.38 26.62 -13.95
C GLY A 34 -7.38 25.13 -14.33
N ARG A 35 -6.31 24.39 -14.01
CA ARG A 35 -6.20 22.95 -14.29
C ARG A 35 -6.50 22.06 -13.09
N SER A 36 -6.52 22.65 -11.90
CA SER A 36 -6.57 21.96 -10.61
C SER A 36 -7.94 22.10 -9.95
N SER A 37 -8.78 21.08 -10.08
CA SER A 37 -10.00 20.97 -9.26
C SER A 37 -9.65 20.50 -7.85
N LEU A 38 -10.41 20.92 -6.85
CA LEU A 38 -10.21 20.52 -5.44
C LEU A 38 -10.29 18.99 -5.27
N LEU A 39 -11.15 18.33 -6.05
CA LEU A 39 -11.22 16.87 -6.16
C LEU A 39 -9.93 16.28 -6.77
N GLY A 40 -9.41 16.87 -7.85
CA GLY A 40 -8.13 16.47 -8.43
C GLY A 40 -6.99 16.55 -7.42
N LEU A 41 -6.97 17.59 -6.60
CA LEU A 41 -5.99 17.83 -5.54
C LEU A 41 -6.03 16.73 -4.45
N ILE A 42 -7.24 16.34 -4.02
CA ILE A 42 -7.44 15.22 -3.08
C ILE A 42 -6.93 13.91 -3.69
N PHE A 43 -7.22 13.65 -4.97
CA PHE A 43 -6.77 12.42 -5.64
C PHE A 43 -5.25 12.40 -5.85
N THR A 44 -4.65 13.51 -6.24
CA THR A 44 -3.18 13.63 -6.38
C THR A 44 -2.45 13.51 -5.05
N ALA A 45 -3.10 13.87 -3.93
CA ALA A 45 -2.49 13.76 -2.60
C ALA A 45 -2.47 12.32 -2.07
N TRP A 46 -3.43 11.48 -2.47
CA TRP A 46 -3.57 10.12 -1.94
C TRP A 46 -2.72 9.07 -2.67
N MET A 47 -2.63 9.14 -4.00
CA MET A 47 -1.89 8.13 -4.77
C MET A 47 -0.41 8.00 -4.35
N PRO A 48 0.35 9.09 -4.15
CA PRO A 48 1.76 9.00 -3.77
C PRO A 48 2.01 8.36 -2.40
N LEU A 49 0.97 8.17 -1.59
CA LEU A 49 1.07 7.50 -0.29
C LEU A 49 1.12 5.98 -0.41
N LEU A 50 0.80 5.41 -1.58
CA LEU A 50 0.77 3.97 -1.79
C LEU A 50 2.14 3.30 -1.56
N PRO A 51 3.26 3.78 -2.16
CA PRO A 51 4.59 3.29 -1.82
C PRO A 51 4.93 3.38 -0.33
N VAL A 52 4.46 4.44 0.34
CA VAL A 52 4.69 4.65 1.78
C VAL A 52 3.93 3.63 2.62
N ALA A 53 2.74 3.19 2.19
CA ALA A 53 1.99 2.13 2.86
C ALA A 53 2.73 0.78 2.81
N VAL A 54 3.36 0.44 1.68
CA VAL A 54 4.23 -0.75 1.54
C VAL A 54 5.34 -0.70 2.58
N VAL A 55 6.05 0.43 2.64
CA VAL A 55 7.17 0.64 3.56
C VAL A 55 6.70 0.65 5.02
N ALA A 56 5.54 1.24 5.31
CA ALA A 56 4.97 1.24 6.65
C ALA A 56 4.62 -0.18 7.13
N ALA A 57 4.17 -1.06 6.23
CA ALA A 57 3.93 -2.48 6.54
C ALA A 57 5.23 -3.19 6.92
N PHE A 58 6.29 -2.94 6.15
CA PHE A 58 7.62 -3.45 6.45
C PHE A 58 8.15 -2.92 7.79
N CYS A 59 8.03 -1.62 8.06
CA CYS A 59 8.45 -1.01 9.32
C CYS A 59 7.67 -1.54 10.53
N LEU A 60 6.37 -1.83 10.40
CA LEU A 60 5.59 -2.48 11.48
C LEU A 60 6.12 -3.88 11.80
N TRP A 61 6.46 -4.66 10.78
CA TRP A 61 7.08 -5.96 10.98
C TRP A 61 8.46 -5.83 11.63
N LEU A 62 9.29 -4.91 11.13
CA LEU A 62 10.64 -4.65 11.64
C LEU A 62 10.63 -4.13 13.08
N ALA A 63 9.62 -3.37 13.49
CA ALA A 63 9.50 -2.81 14.84
C ALA A 63 9.42 -3.89 15.93
N ARG A 64 9.05 -5.12 15.55
CA ARG A 64 9.02 -6.27 16.48
C ARG A 64 10.40 -6.84 16.79
N THR A 65 11.36 -6.67 15.89
CA THR A 65 12.71 -7.22 16.01
C THR A 65 13.74 -6.13 16.31
N SER A 66 13.57 -4.93 15.74
CA SER A 66 14.43 -3.77 15.96
C SER A 66 13.61 -2.48 15.90
N PRO A 67 13.14 -1.95 17.04
CA PRO A 67 12.30 -0.75 17.07
C PRO A 67 13.08 0.50 16.63
N GLY A 68 14.37 0.61 16.95
CA GLY A 68 15.22 1.70 16.48
C GLY A 68 15.39 1.71 14.96
N ALA A 69 15.63 0.54 14.34
CA ALA A 69 15.73 0.42 12.89
C ALA A 69 14.40 0.73 12.19
N ALA A 70 13.28 0.26 12.75
CA ALA A 70 11.96 0.55 12.21
C ALA A 70 11.64 2.05 12.24
N LEU A 71 11.91 2.72 13.38
CA LEU A 71 11.68 4.16 13.51
C LEU A 71 12.58 4.96 12.58
N GLY A 72 13.88 4.68 12.57
CA GLY A 72 14.84 5.39 11.72
C GLY A 72 14.54 5.19 10.23
N GLY A 73 14.29 3.96 9.81
CA GLY A 73 13.94 3.63 8.43
C GLY A 73 12.59 4.22 8.01
N GLY A 74 11.59 4.16 8.89
CA GLY A 74 10.25 4.71 8.63
C GLY A 74 10.27 6.23 8.47
N VAL A 75 10.95 6.95 9.37
CA VAL A 75 11.08 8.43 9.29
C VAL A 75 11.86 8.84 8.05
N ALA A 76 12.99 8.19 7.75
CA ALA A 76 13.78 8.50 6.56
C ALA A 76 12.97 8.29 5.27
N ALA A 77 12.25 7.17 5.17
CA ALA A 77 11.38 6.90 4.03
C ALA A 77 10.25 7.92 3.91
N ALA A 78 9.62 8.31 5.02
CA ALA A 78 8.55 9.30 5.00
C ALA A 78 9.03 10.68 4.55
N LEU A 79 10.22 11.11 4.99
CA LEU A 79 10.84 12.37 4.54
C LEU A 79 11.20 12.33 3.06
N VAL A 80 11.83 11.24 2.60
CA VAL A 80 12.14 11.07 1.17
C VAL A 80 10.86 11.02 0.35
N ALA A 81 9.81 10.34 0.81
CA ALA A 81 8.51 10.33 0.13
C ALA A 81 7.90 11.73 0.04
N ALA A 82 7.95 12.51 1.12
CA ALA A 82 7.44 13.88 1.15
C ALA A 82 8.16 14.77 0.12
N LEU A 83 9.50 14.75 0.13
CA LEU A 83 10.32 15.52 -0.82
C LEU A 83 10.11 15.07 -2.26
N TYR A 84 10.12 13.76 -2.50
CA TYR A 84 9.98 13.20 -3.84
C TYR A 84 8.59 13.46 -4.41
N THR A 85 7.55 13.31 -3.60
CA THR A 85 6.17 13.61 -4.02
C THR A 85 6.00 15.10 -4.30
N PHE A 86 6.56 15.96 -3.43
CA PHE A 86 6.54 17.40 -3.65
C PHE A 86 7.14 17.75 -5.03
N GLU A 87 8.33 17.21 -5.34
CA GLU A 87 9.01 17.42 -6.62
C GLU A 87 8.28 16.81 -7.82
N LEU A 88 7.81 15.56 -7.73
CA LEU A 88 7.08 14.90 -8.83
C LEU A 88 5.78 15.61 -9.21
N LEU A 89 5.12 16.28 -8.26
CA LEU A 89 3.92 17.05 -8.53
C LEU A 89 4.21 18.41 -9.17
N HIS A 90 5.47 18.82 -9.30
CA HIS A 90 5.80 20.06 -9.99
C HIS A 90 5.44 19.97 -11.49
N PRO A 91 4.73 20.96 -12.06
CA PRO A 91 4.28 20.91 -13.45
C PRO A 91 5.39 20.60 -14.46
N LYS A 92 6.59 21.17 -14.28
CA LYS A 92 7.79 20.91 -15.09
C LYS A 92 8.11 19.42 -15.27
N TYR A 93 7.96 18.59 -14.23
CA TYR A 93 8.29 17.16 -14.30
C TYR A 93 7.09 16.30 -14.72
N ASN A 94 5.92 16.91 -14.84
CA ASN A 94 4.66 16.25 -15.11
C ASN A 94 4.12 16.55 -16.53
N GLN A 95 4.93 17.17 -17.40
CA GLN A 95 4.57 17.47 -18.80
C GLN A 95 4.59 16.21 -19.68
N ASP A 96 5.45 15.23 -19.36
CA ASP A 96 5.63 13.98 -20.10
C ASP A 96 4.72 12.86 -19.58
N ALA A 97 3.40 13.01 -19.78
CA ALA A 97 2.39 11.97 -19.57
C ALA A 97 2.38 11.32 -18.16
N ASN A 98 2.85 12.03 -17.12
CA ASN A 98 2.96 11.56 -15.74
C ASN A 98 3.83 10.29 -15.55
N ILE A 99 4.78 9.99 -16.44
CA ILE A 99 5.59 8.77 -16.37
C ILE A 99 6.35 8.66 -15.05
N GLY A 100 6.95 9.76 -14.57
CA GLY A 100 7.67 9.79 -13.30
C GLY A 100 6.79 9.45 -12.10
N LEU A 101 5.55 9.96 -12.08
CA LEU A 101 4.57 9.64 -11.04
C LEU A 101 4.14 8.17 -11.14
N GLY A 102 3.88 7.64 -12.34
CA GLY A 102 3.56 6.23 -12.56
C GLY A 102 4.65 5.29 -12.06
N LEU A 103 5.92 5.57 -12.40
CA LEU A 103 7.08 4.81 -11.91
C LEU A 103 7.20 4.87 -10.39
N TYR A 104 6.98 6.03 -9.79
CA TYR A 104 6.98 6.16 -8.33
C TYR A 104 5.84 5.38 -7.68
N LEU A 105 4.64 5.38 -8.24
CA LEU A 105 3.52 4.60 -7.70
C LEU A 105 3.84 3.10 -7.69
N MET A 106 4.44 2.59 -8.76
CA MET A 106 4.70 1.15 -8.91
C MET A 106 5.97 0.69 -8.19
N LEU A 107 7.04 1.47 -8.26
CA LEU A 107 8.39 1.09 -7.82
C LEU A 107 8.95 2.00 -6.73
N GLY A 108 8.22 3.02 -6.30
CA GLY A 108 8.61 3.98 -5.25
C GLY A 108 9.09 3.31 -3.98
N TRP A 109 8.45 2.19 -3.61
CA TRP A 109 8.79 1.40 -2.42
C TRP A 109 10.17 0.74 -2.52
N LEU A 110 10.62 0.41 -3.74
CA LEU A 110 11.98 -0.07 -4.02
C LEU A 110 12.94 1.10 -4.18
N PHE A 111 12.59 2.08 -5.02
CA PHE A 111 13.36 3.29 -5.24
C PHE A 111 12.42 4.48 -5.44
N PRO A 112 12.56 5.58 -4.67
CA PRO A 112 13.69 5.90 -3.80
C PRO A 112 13.55 5.41 -2.34
N LEU A 113 12.39 4.87 -1.94
CA LEU A 113 12.10 4.66 -0.52
C LEU A 113 12.92 3.51 0.09
N GLY A 114 13.18 2.43 -0.64
CA GLY A 114 13.96 1.29 -0.13
C GLY A 114 15.34 1.70 0.41
N PRO A 115 16.19 2.38 -0.37
CA PRO A 115 17.46 2.92 0.12
C PRO A 115 17.30 3.83 1.34
N ALA A 116 16.27 4.68 1.37
CA ALA A 116 16.00 5.56 2.50
C ALA A 116 15.69 4.76 3.78
N VAL A 117 14.89 3.69 3.67
CA VAL A 117 14.59 2.78 4.78
C VAL A 117 15.86 2.11 5.28
N LEU A 118 16.71 1.61 4.39
CA LEU A 118 17.94 0.92 4.75
C LEU A 118 18.91 1.88 5.47
N ALA A 119 19.16 3.06 4.90
CA ALA A 119 20.04 4.06 5.48
C ALA A 119 19.51 4.56 6.84
N GLY A 120 18.24 4.95 6.91
CA GLY A 120 17.60 5.37 8.15
C GLY A 120 17.54 4.26 9.19
N GLY A 121 17.32 3.02 8.78
CA GLY A 121 17.27 1.85 9.65
C GLY A 121 18.62 1.51 10.25
N LEU A 122 19.70 1.58 9.46
CA LEU A 122 21.07 1.42 9.95
C LEU A 122 21.43 2.49 10.98
N LEU A 123 21.11 3.75 10.70
CA LEU A 123 21.32 4.85 11.65
C LEU A 123 20.50 4.66 12.93
N GLY A 124 19.23 4.28 12.79
CA GLY A 124 18.35 4.00 13.93
C GLY A 124 18.88 2.87 14.83
N ALA A 125 19.36 1.78 14.22
CA ALA A 125 19.99 0.67 14.93
C ALA A 125 21.30 1.09 15.62
N LEU A 126 22.12 1.92 14.97
CA LEU A 126 23.36 2.44 15.55
C LEU A 126 23.07 3.32 16.77
N VAL A 127 22.12 4.26 16.66
CA VAL A 127 21.72 5.14 17.77
C VAL A 127 21.16 4.33 18.95
N GLU A 128 20.39 3.28 18.68
CA GLU A 128 19.86 2.40 19.73
C GLU A 128 20.98 1.66 20.46
N ARG A 129 21.99 1.16 19.74
CA ARG A 129 23.20 0.55 20.31
C ARG A 129 24.00 1.55 21.15
N LEU A 130 24.21 2.76 20.63
CA LEU A 130 24.97 3.82 21.32
C LEU A 130 24.28 4.30 22.61
N ARG A 131 22.95 4.24 22.68
CA ARG A 131 22.18 4.59 23.88
C ARG A 131 22.20 3.51 24.96
N GLY A 132 22.91 2.40 24.75
CA GLY A 132 23.07 1.33 25.73
C GLY A 132 21.75 0.66 26.12
N ARG A 133 20.71 0.76 25.29
CA ARG A 133 19.46 0.04 25.56
C ARG A 133 19.74 -1.45 25.37
N PRO A 134 19.48 -2.30 26.37
CA PRO A 134 19.55 -3.74 26.17
C PRO A 134 18.60 -4.10 25.02
N PRO A 135 18.93 -5.11 24.19
CA PRO A 135 18.05 -5.55 23.13
C PRO A 135 16.67 -5.79 23.74
N THR A 136 15.69 -4.97 23.35
CA THR A 136 14.33 -5.10 23.87
C THR A 136 13.87 -6.51 23.49
N ALA A 137 13.70 -7.37 24.51
CA ALA A 137 12.99 -8.62 24.32
C ALA A 137 11.66 -8.29 23.63
N PRO A 138 11.24 -9.06 22.61
CA PRO A 138 10.05 -8.74 21.84
C PRO A 138 8.89 -8.49 22.80
N THR A 139 8.40 -7.26 22.80
CA THR A 139 7.52 -6.69 23.85
C THR A 139 6.17 -7.41 24.00
N ASP A 140 5.90 -8.39 23.15
CA ASP A 140 4.76 -9.30 23.21
C ASP A 140 5.27 -10.75 23.15
N ALA A 141 5.63 -11.32 24.30
CA ALA A 141 6.00 -12.74 24.45
C ALA A 141 4.80 -13.71 24.25
N ARG A 142 3.63 -13.22 23.83
CA ARG A 142 2.50 -14.07 23.50
C ARG A 142 2.71 -14.66 22.10
N PRO A 143 2.61 -16.00 21.95
CA PRO A 143 2.74 -16.61 20.64
C PRO A 143 1.65 -16.05 19.72
N LEU A 144 2.07 -15.45 18.60
CA LEU A 144 1.13 -14.99 17.58
C LEU A 144 0.42 -16.20 16.98
N PRO A 145 -0.88 -16.08 16.63
CA PRO A 145 -1.59 -17.15 15.95
C PRO A 145 -0.86 -17.57 14.67
N PRO A 146 -0.96 -18.83 14.23
CA PRO A 146 -0.20 -19.34 13.09
C PRO A 146 -0.44 -18.49 11.83
N LEU A 147 0.61 -18.21 11.07
CA LEU A 147 0.54 -17.29 9.92
C LEU A 147 -0.23 -17.86 8.73
N ARG A 148 -0.12 -19.17 8.48
CA ARG A 148 -0.70 -19.86 7.30
C ARG A 148 -2.18 -19.52 7.03
N PRO A 149 -3.12 -19.59 7.99
CA PRO A 149 -4.51 -19.25 7.72
C PRO A 149 -4.72 -17.77 7.31
N TRP A 150 -3.82 -16.87 7.71
CA TRP A 150 -3.87 -15.45 7.36
C TRP A 150 -3.27 -15.16 5.98
N LEU A 151 -2.46 -16.06 5.41
CA LEU A 151 -1.91 -15.85 4.07
C LEU A 151 -2.89 -16.24 2.96
N TRP A 152 -3.75 -17.23 3.21
CA TRP A 152 -4.74 -17.70 2.24
C TRP A 152 -5.63 -16.59 1.66
N PRO A 153 -6.24 -15.71 2.49
CA PRO A 153 -7.03 -14.60 2.00
C PRO A 153 -6.30 -13.68 1.01
N LEU A 154 -4.98 -13.50 1.17
CA LEU A 154 -4.18 -12.61 0.30
C LEU A 154 -4.04 -13.14 -1.13
N LEU A 155 -4.21 -14.45 -1.34
CA LEU A 155 -4.15 -15.02 -2.68
C LEU A 155 -5.28 -14.47 -3.57
N VAL A 156 -6.44 -14.16 -3.01
CA VAL A 156 -7.59 -13.67 -3.79
C VAL A 156 -7.27 -12.32 -4.45
N PRO A 157 -6.94 -11.23 -3.72
CA PRO A 157 -6.53 -9.98 -4.34
C PRO A 157 -5.22 -10.14 -5.12
N GLY A 158 -4.32 -11.05 -4.74
CA GLY A 158 -3.08 -11.32 -5.46
C GLY A 158 -3.32 -11.85 -6.88
N VAL A 159 -4.18 -12.85 -7.03
CA VAL A 159 -4.54 -13.41 -8.34
C VAL A 159 -5.26 -12.38 -9.19
N VAL A 160 -6.21 -11.63 -8.61
CA VAL A 160 -6.90 -10.55 -9.34
C VAL A 160 -5.92 -9.47 -9.78
N SER A 161 -5.00 -9.05 -8.90
CA SER A 161 -3.96 -8.08 -9.21
C SER A 161 -3.09 -8.53 -10.39
N LEU A 162 -2.72 -9.82 -10.43
CA LEU A 162 -1.95 -10.41 -11.54
C LEU A 162 -2.75 -10.47 -12.85
N ALA A 163 -4.03 -10.82 -12.77
CA ALA A 163 -4.91 -10.83 -13.95
C ALA A 163 -5.06 -9.41 -14.54
N VAL A 164 -5.21 -8.40 -13.67
CA VAL A 164 -5.27 -6.99 -14.08
C VAL A 164 -3.95 -6.53 -14.68
N SER A 165 -2.79 -6.89 -14.11
CA SER A 165 -1.49 -6.50 -14.66
C SER A 165 -1.17 -7.17 -15.98
N ALA A 166 -1.69 -8.38 -16.23
CA ALA A 166 -1.51 -9.11 -17.49
C ALA A 166 -2.37 -8.56 -18.64
N GLN A 167 -3.50 -7.91 -18.34
CA GLN A 167 -4.49 -7.52 -19.35
C GLN A 167 -3.93 -6.62 -20.48
N PRO A 168 -3.10 -5.59 -20.22
CA PRO A 168 -2.51 -4.79 -21.29
C PRO A 168 -1.62 -5.62 -22.23
N PHE A 169 -0.90 -6.60 -21.70
CA PHE A 169 -0.01 -7.47 -22.48
C PHE A 169 -0.80 -8.47 -23.33
N LEU A 170 -1.90 -9.01 -22.80
CA LEU A 170 -2.83 -9.85 -23.56
C LEU A 170 -3.43 -9.07 -24.74
N HIS A 171 -3.83 -7.81 -24.53
CA HIS A 171 -4.32 -6.96 -25.62
C HIS A 171 -3.26 -6.67 -26.69
N LEU A 172 -2.01 -6.45 -26.29
CA LEU A 172 -0.90 -6.28 -27.25
C LEU A 172 -0.64 -7.55 -28.06
N TRP A 173 -0.74 -8.72 -27.40
CA TRP A 173 -0.61 -10.02 -28.03
C TRP A 173 -1.72 -10.28 -29.05
N GLU A 174 -2.97 -10.09 -28.66
CA GLU A 174 -4.16 -10.28 -29.51
C GLU A 174 -4.15 -9.38 -30.75
N ARG A 175 -3.59 -8.16 -30.63
CA ARG A 175 -3.43 -7.23 -31.75
C ARG A 175 -2.25 -7.54 -32.67
N GLY A 176 -1.50 -8.62 -32.40
CA GLY A 176 -0.32 -8.99 -33.19
C GLY A 176 0.82 -7.99 -33.11
N LEU A 177 0.85 -7.16 -32.05
CA LEU A 177 1.87 -6.11 -31.88
C LEU A 177 3.15 -6.63 -31.20
N VAL A 178 3.17 -7.90 -30.77
CA VAL A 178 4.33 -8.54 -30.14
C VAL A 178 5.13 -9.30 -31.20
N ARG A 179 6.35 -8.83 -31.46
CA ARG A 179 7.30 -9.54 -32.33
C ARG A 179 8.01 -10.67 -31.57
N PRO A 180 8.46 -11.75 -32.24
CA PRO A 180 9.20 -12.86 -31.61
C PRO A 180 10.44 -12.38 -30.84
N ASP A 181 11.16 -11.41 -31.40
CA ASP A 181 12.36 -10.81 -30.79
C ASP A 181 12.04 -9.93 -29.56
N GLY A 182 10.76 -9.60 -29.36
CA GLY A 182 10.24 -8.77 -28.27
C GLY A 182 9.73 -9.56 -27.06
N LEU A 183 9.84 -10.89 -27.04
CA LEU A 183 9.32 -11.72 -25.95
C LEU A 183 10.04 -11.47 -24.61
N ALA A 184 11.37 -11.42 -24.62
CA ALA A 184 12.16 -11.17 -23.42
C ALA A 184 11.86 -9.80 -22.76
N PRO A 185 11.88 -8.67 -23.48
CA PRO A 185 11.52 -7.38 -22.88
C PRO A 185 10.05 -7.32 -22.46
N LEU A 186 9.14 -8.04 -23.14
CA LEU A 186 7.74 -8.15 -22.74
C LEU A 186 7.57 -8.92 -21.42
N LEU A 187 8.26 -10.04 -21.24
CA LEU A 187 8.24 -10.79 -19.97
C LEU A 187 8.84 -9.98 -18.82
N LEU A 188 9.94 -9.25 -19.06
CA LEU A 188 10.53 -8.35 -18.07
C LEU A 188 9.54 -7.24 -17.67
N SER A 189 8.84 -6.67 -18.66
CA SER A 189 7.82 -5.63 -18.44
C SER A 189 6.61 -6.19 -17.66
N LEU A 190 6.15 -7.39 -17.99
CA LEU A 190 5.08 -8.06 -17.27
C LEU A 190 5.49 -8.36 -15.82
N GLY A 191 6.71 -8.86 -15.61
CA GLY A 191 7.25 -9.18 -14.29
C GLY A 191 7.38 -7.95 -13.41
N THR A 192 7.99 -6.88 -13.92
CA THR A 192 8.14 -5.60 -13.21
C THR A 192 6.79 -4.94 -12.91
N THR A 193 5.88 -4.92 -13.88
CA THR A 193 4.52 -4.39 -13.71
C THR A 193 3.74 -5.16 -12.66
N SER A 194 3.80 -6.49 -12.74
CA SER A 194 3.11 -7.38 -11.79
C SER A 194 3.68 -7.27 -10.38
N ALA A 195 5.01 -7.17 -10.23
CA ALA A 195 5.65 -6.98 -8.93
C ALA A 195 5.25 -5.65 -8.28
N GLY A 196 5.28 -4.55 -9.05
CA GLY A 196 4.84 -3.24 -8.57
C GLY A 196 3.36 -3.24 -8.19
N GLN A 197 2.50 -3.77 -9.06
CA GLN A 197 1.07 -3.84 -8.82
C GLN A 197 0.73 -4.70 -7.60
N LEU A 198 1.40 -5.84 -7.41
CA LEU A 198 1.22 -6.70 -6.23
C LEU A 198 1.67 -6.00 -4.95
N ALA A 199 2.83 -5.35 -4.95
CA ALA A 199 3.34 -4.64 -3.78
C ALA A 199 2.35 -3.55 -3.34
N VAL A 200 1.89 -2.73 -4.29
CA VAL A 200 0.94 -1.65 -4.03
C VAL A 200 -0.42 -2.20 -3.58
N SER A 201 -0.98 -3.15 -4.33
CA SER A 201 -2.35 -3.63 -4.08
C SER A 201 -2.46 -4.44 -2.79
N LEU A 202 -1.44 -5.23 -2.44
CA LEU A 202 -1.47 -6.06 -1.24
C LEU A 202 -1.00 -5.32 0.02
N SER A 203 -0.30 -4.18 -0.09
CA SER A 203 0.20 -3.45 1.08
C SER A 203 -0.85 -3.09 2.13
N PRO A 204 -2.07 -2.63 1.80
CA PRO A 204 -3.09 -2.33 2.80
C PRO A 204 -3.60 -3.61 3.49
N ALA A 205 -3.69 -4.72 2.74
CA ALA A 205 -4.08 -6.02 3.29
C ALA A 205 -2.97 -6.59 4.19
N LEU A 206 -1.69 -6.43 3.84
CA LEU A 206 -0.57 -6.82 4.68
C LEU A 206 -0.53 -6.02 5.99
N LEU A 207 -0.77 -4.71 5.94
CA LEU A 207 -0.96 -3.88 7.13
C LEU A 207 -2.09 -4.41 8.00
N ALA A 208 -3.27 -4.63 7.41
CA ALA A 208 -4.43 -5.16 8.12
C ALA A 208 -4.14 -6.54 8.72
N LEU A 209 -3.46 -7.43 8.00
CA LEU A 209 -3.05 -8.74 8.48
C LEU A 209 -2.21 -8.61 9.74
N LEU A 210 -1.14 -7.81 9.72
CA LEU A 210 -0.24 -7.63 10.87
C LEU A 210 -1.01 -7.11 12.09
N VAL A 211 -1.89 -6.13 11.89
CA VAL A 211 -2.71 -5.50 12.94
C VAL A 211 -3.75 -6.46 13.50
N LEU A 212 -4.48 -7.16 12.65
CA LEU A 212 -5.56 -8.08 13.05
C LEU A 212 -5.00 -9.35 13.69
N ARG A 213 -3.87 -9.86 13.21
CA ARG A 213 -3.17 -11.02 13.78
C ARG A 213 -2.62 -10.71 15.17
N ASP A 214 -2.07 -9.51 15.35
CA ASP A 214 -1.63 -9.01 16.65
C ASP A 214 -2.80 -8.89 17.64
N ARG A 215 -3.91 -8.27 17.21
CA ARG A 215 -5.15 -8.19 18.02
C ARG A 215 -5.72 -9.56 18.35
N ALA A 216 -5.74 -10.49 17.39
CA ALA A 216 -6.19 -11.86 17.61
C ALA A 216 -5.35 -12.59 18.69
N GLY A 217 -4.03 -12.40 18.68
CA GLY A 217 -3.15 -12.96 19.72
C GLY A 217 -3.37 -12.33 21.11
N ARG A 218 -3.77 -11.05 21.17
CA ARG A 218 -4.06 -10.37 22.44
C ARG A 218 -5.44 -10.72 23.01
N ASP A 219 -6.44 -10.79 22.16
CA ASP A 219 -7.84 -11.01 22.54
C ASP A 219 -8.18 -12.51 22.67
N GLY A 220 -7.37 -13.40 22.09
CA GLY A 220 -7.66 -14.84 22.01
C GLY A 220 -8.70 -15.20 20.93
N GLU A 221 -9.30 -14.19 20.29
CA GLU A 221 -10.36 -14.35 19.30
C GLU A 221 -9.80 -14.38 17.87
N VAL A 222 -9.30 -15.55 17.45
CA VAL A 222 -8.69 -15.71 16.11
C VAL A 222 -9.73 -15.69 15.00
N ARG A 223 -10.82 -16.45 15.15
CA ARG A 223 -11.84 -16.65 14.11
C ARG A 223 -12.52 -15.34 13.63
N PRO A 224 -13.10 -14.49 14.49
CA PRO A 224 -13.78 -13.28 14.01
C PRO A 224 -12.84 -12.30 13.32
N ARG A 225 -11.57 -12.24 13.75
CA ARG A 225 -10.55 -11.40 13.12
C ARG A 225 -10.13 -11.95 11.75
N LEU A 226 -10.04 -13.27 11.61
CA LEU A 226 -9.72 -13.92 10.35
C LEU A 226 -10.86 -13.77 9.32
N GLU A 227 -12.13 -13.89 9.74
CA GLU A 227 -13.29 -13.67 8.87
C GLU A 227 -13.37 -12.21 8.39
N ALA A 228 -13.14 -11.25 9.28
CA ALA A 228 -13.05 -9.84 8.89
C ALA A 228 -11.90 -9.58 7.90
N PHE A 229 -10.78 -10.29 8.07
CA PHE A 229 -9.65 -10.21 7.13
C PHE A 229 -9.98 -10.85 5.76
N TRP A 230 -10.68 -11.99 5.73
CA TRP A 230 -11.23 -12.56 4.50
C TRP A 230 -12.14 -11.58 3.78
N GLY A 231 -13.08 -10.98 4.52
CA GLY A 231 -13.98 -9.97 3.98
C GLY A 231 -13.23 -8.77 3.38
N LEU A 232 -12.20 -8.27 4.06
CA LEU A 232 -11.33 -7.21 3.54
C LEU A 232 -10.66 -7.61 2.23
N CYS A 233 -10.08 -8.81 2.16
CA CYS A 233 -9.41 -9.32 0.97
C CYS A 233 -10.37 -9.53 -0.21
N LEU A 234 -11.59 -10.00 0.04
CA LEU A 234 -12.64 -10.12 -0.97
C LEU A 234 -13.08 -8.73 -1.48
N GLY A 235 -13.30 -7.78 -0.59
CA GLY A 235 -13.63 -6.40 -0.96
C GLY A 235 -12.51 -5.74 -1.77
N LEU A 236 -11.25 -5.97 -1.39
CA LEU A 236 -10.09 -5.52 -2.14
C LEU A 236 -9.99 -6.18 -3.53
N ALA A 237 -10.21 -7.49 -3.63
CA ALA A 237 -10.25 -8.18 -4.91
C ALA A 237 -11.36 -7.64 -5.83
N ALA A 238 -12.54 -7.38 -5.29
CA ALA A 238 -13.63 -6.74 -6.02
C ALA A 238 -13.25 -5.33 -6.51
N ALA A 239 -12.62 -4.53 -5.64
CA ALA A 239 -12.15 -3.19 -6.01
C ALA A 239 -11.09 -3.23 -7.13
N LEU A 240 -10.14 -4.16 -7.06
CA LEU A 240 -9.11 -4.36 -8.08
C LEU A 240 -9.71 -4.83 -9.41
N GLY A 241 -10.63 -5.79 -9.36
CA GLY A 241 -11.34 -6.28 -10.54
C GLY A 241 -12.18 -5.19 -11.19
N LEU A 242 -12.86 -4.37 -10.39
CA LEU A 242 -13.60 -3.21 -10.89
C LEU A 242 -12.66 -2.18 -11.53
N PHE A 243 -11.51 -1.93 -10.93
CA PHE A 243 -10.51 -1.00 -11.47
C PHE A 243 -9.92 -1.47 -12.80
N GLY A 244 -9.57 -2.75 -12.90
CA GLY A 244 -8.91 -3.31 -14.08
C GLY A 244 -9.85 -3.72 -15.22
N PHE A 245 -11.02 -4.27 -14.91
CA PHE A 245 -11.97 -4.80 -15.91
C PHE A 245 -13.25 -3.95 -16.04
N GLY A 246 -13.55 -3.10 -15.05
CA GLY A 246 -14.81 -2.35 -14.96
C GLY A 246 -14.84 -1.02 -15.73
N GLN A 247 -13.73 -0.56 -16.30
CA GLN A 247 -13.68 0.72 -17.04
C GLN A 247 -14.65 0.76 -18.25
N GLY A 248 -14.99 -0.40 -18.82
CA GLY A 248 -16.01 -0.52 -19.87
C GLY A 248 -17.45 -0.54 -19.36
N LEU A 249 -17.67 -1.03 -18.14
CA LEU A 249 -19.01 -1.22 -17.54
C LEU A 249 -19.58 0.06 -16.93
N LEU A 250 -18.71 0.97 -16.48
CA LEU A 250 -19.11 2.17 -15.73
C LEU A 250 -18.80 3.48 -16.48
N ARG A 251 -18.89 3.48 -17.82
CA ARG A 251 -18.63 4.66 -18.66
C ARG A 251 -19.43 5.91 -18.29
N ALA A 252 -20.60 5.74 -17.67
CA ALA A 252 -21.47 6.83 -17.23
C ALA A 252 -21.25 7.25 -15.76
N VAL A 253 -20.42 6.53 -14.99
CA VAL A 253 -20.19 6.85 -13.58
C VAL A 253 -19.09 7.91 -13.46
N PRO A 254 -19.33 9.01 -12.72
CA PRO A 254 -18.28 9.99 -12.44
C PRO A 254 -17.08 9.30 -11.78
N LEU A 255 -15.87 9.63 -12.24
CA LEU A 255 -14.62 9.05 -11.73
C LEU A 255 -14.52 9.09 -10.20
N GLY A 256 -15.00 10.19 -9.57
CA GLY A 256 -15.02 10.32 -8.12
C GLY A 256 -15.89 9.27 -7.42
N ALA A 257 -17.06 8.95 -7.97
CA ALA A 257 -17.95 7.92 -7.43
C ALA A 257 -17.38 6.51 -7.64
N PHE A 258 -16.75 6.28 -8.80
CA PHE A 258 -16.04 5.02 -9.08
C PHE A 258 -14.90 4.77 -8.08
N LEU A 259 -14.06 5.78 -7.82
CA LEU A 259 -12.97 5.68 -6.87
C LEU A 259 -13.46 5.51 -5.43
N LEU A 260 -14.53 6.24 -5.04
CA LEU A 260 -15.16 6.06 -3.74
C LEU A 260 -15.63 4.61 -3.56
N LEU A 261 -16.26 4.02 -4.58
CA LEU A 261 -16.69 2.62 -4.56
C LEU A 261 -15.51 1.67 -4.37
N CYS A 262 -14.39 1.88 -5.07
CA CYS A 262 -13.17 1.09 -4.89
C CYS A 262 -12.61 1.17 -3.47
N VAL A 263 -12.71 2.32 -2.79
CA VAL A 263 -12.28 2.48 -1.39
C VAL A 263 -13.27 1.85 -0.40
N LEU A 264 -14.58 1.95 -0.68
CA LEU A 264 -15.63 1.42 0.19
C LEU A 264 -15.66 -0.11 0.20
N LEU A 265 -15.41 -0.77 -0.94
CA LEU A 265 -15.50 -2.22 -1.06
C LEU A 265 -14.65 -2.99 -0.03
N PRO A 266 -13.35 -2.71 0.18
CA PRO A 266 -12.56 -3.32 1.26
C PRO A 266 -13.14 -3.10 2.65
N VAL A 267 -13.66 -1.89 2.93
CA VAL A 267 -14.21 -1.52 4.25
C VAL A 267 -15.53 -2.26 4.50
N LEU A 268 -16.41 -2.32 3.51
CA LEU A 268 -17.66 -3.05 3.57
C LEU A 268 -17.41 -4.55 3.69
N GLY A 269 -16.45 -5.07 2.93
CA GLY A 269 -16.00 -6.46 3.02
C GLY A 269 -15.53 -6.81 4.44
N TYR A 270 -14.66 -5.98 5.02
CA TYR A 270 -14.21 -6.13 6.41
C TYR A 270 -15.39 -6.20 7.40
N GLY A 271 -16.33 -5.26 7.29
CA GLY A 271 -17.53 -5.22 8.13
C GLY A 271 -18.42 -6.46 7.97
N ALA A 272 -18.64 -6.91 6.74
CA ALA A 272 -19.43 -8.11 6.45
C ALA A 272 -18.79 -9.37 7.04
N GLY A 273 -17.47 -9.55 6.88
CA GLY A 273 -16.74 -10.68 7.47
C GLY A 273 -16.80 -10.69 9.00
N TRP A 274 -16.70 -9.51 9.63
CA TRP A 274 -16.85 -9.38 11.07
C TRP A 274 -18.26 -9.76 11.56
N LEU A 275 -19.31 -9.33 10.84
CA LEU A 275 -20.70 -9.63 11.16
C LEU A 275 -21.04 -11.12 10.95
N ALA A 276 -20.49 -11.75 9.91
CA ALA A 276 -20.74 -13.16 9.61
C ALA A 276 -20.32 -14.09 10.77
N CYS A 277 -19.24 -13.77 11.47
CA CYS A 277 -18.78 -14.55 12.62
C CYS A 277 -19.62 -14.34 13.89
N ARG A 278 -20.42 -13.27 13.97
CA ARG A 278 -21.27 -12.95 15.13
C ARG A 278 -22.67 -13.53 15.06
N ARG A 279 -23.07 -14.11 13.93
CA ARG A 279 -24.37 -14.78 13.83
C ARG A 279 -24.33 -16.08 14.65
N PRO A 280 -25.21 -16.26 15.65
CA PRO A 280 -25.31 -17.54 16.33
C PRO A 280 -25.66 -18.60 15.29
N LYS A 281 -24.95 -19.73 15.33
CA LYS A 281 -25.39 -20.92 14.59
C LYS A 281 -26.71 -21.35 15.22
N SER A 282 -27.81 -21.05 14.53
CA SER A 282 -29.13 -21.61 14.81
C SER A 282 -29.14 -23.09 14.48
#